data_AF-A0A6B2G4X0-F1
#
_entry.id   AF-A0A6B2G4X0-F1
#
_cell.length_a   1.000
_cell.length_b   1.000
_cell.length_c   1.000
_cell.angle_alpha   90.00
_cell.angle_beta   90.00
_cell.angle_gamma   90.00
#
_symmetry.space_group_name_H-M   'P 1'
#
loop_
_entity.id
_entity.type
_entity.pdbx_description
1 polymer ?
#
loop_
_entity_poly.entity_id
_entity_poly.type
_entity_poly.pdbx_seq_one_letter_code
_entity_poly.pdbx_strand_id
1 'polypeptide(L)'
;KIGWILTDLLVDPTVKGKTLNTRTSSSYLLSAQECITAAYYQNQHPNPCSYSPTGFYGSKFVTVVVTGNDKGDIDFHGWQVSNQCMALVQDDCLVPTVDDPGLAYTRNQSEKKFIPEVSYMGTDEFKNSVLKVARPVPVDYFLVQVPTGFPINPLEERSSNTFPHANR
;
A
#
# COMPACT_ATOMS: atom_id res chain seq x y z
N LYS A 1 -6.23 16.62 -3.99
CA LYS A 1 -6.10 15.20 -4.43
C LYS A 1 -6.38 14.33 -3.22
N ILE A 2 -7.13 13.24 -3.36
CA ILE A 2 -7.57 12.41 -2.21
C ILE A 2 -6.92 11.01 -2.19
N GLY A 3 -6.25 10.63 -3.27
CA GLY A 3 -5.63 9.32 -3.38
C GLY A 3 -4.98 9.12 -4.75
N TRP A 4 -4.45 7.92 -4.94
CA TRP A 4 -3.97 7.40 -6.21
C TRP A 4 -4.54 6.00 -6.45
N ILE A 5 -4.68 5.64 -7.72
CA ILE A 5 -5.23 4.37 -8.16
C ILE A 5 -4.29 3.75 -9.18
N LEU A 6 -4.10 2.44 -9.09
CA LEU A 6 -3.30 1.65 -10.02
C LEU A 6 -4.03 0.36 -10.40
N THR A 7 -3.67 -0.20 -11.55
CA THR A 7 -4.27 -1.43 -12.09
C THR A 7 -3.23 -2.54 -12.15
N ASP A 8 -3.58 -3.71 -11.68
CA ASP A 8 -2.85 -4.96 -11.85
C ASP A 8 -3.81 -6.01 -12.43
N LEU A 9 -4.12 -5.85 -13.72
CA LEU A 9 -5.12 -6.66 -14.41
C LEU A 9 -4.41 -7.52 -15.46
N LEU A 10 -4.24 -8.80 -15.14
CA LEU A 10 -3.76 -9.81 -16.08
C LEU A 10 -4.95 -10.62 -16.60
N VAL A 11 -5.09 -10.70 -17.91
CA VAL A 11 -6.16 -11.49 -18.55
C VAL A 11 -5.92 -12.98 -18.32
N ASP A 12 -6.96 -13.69 -17.92
CA ASP A 12 -6.93 -15.16 -17.84
C ASP A 12 -6.92 -15.73 -19.28
N PRO A 13 -5.87 -16.47 -19.68
CA PRO A 13 -5.77 -17.03 -21.03
C PRO A 13 -6.77 -18.18 -21.28
N THR A 14 -7.36 -18.74 -20.21
CA THR A 14 -8.26 -19.88 -20.28
C THR A 14 -9.74 -19.47 -20.33
N VAL A 15 -10.10 -18.33 -19.75
CA VAL A 15 -11.48 -17.85 -19.67
C VAL A 15 -11.60 -16.42 -20.20
N LYS A 16 -12.30 -16.26 -21.33
CA LYS A 16 -12.52 -14.96 -21.96
C LYS A 16 -13.24 -13.99 -21.03
N GLY A 17 -12.66 -12.80 -20.85
CA GLY A 17 -13.26 -11.72 -20.05
C GLY A 17 -13.01 -11.84 -18.55
N LYS A 18 -12.19 -12.80 -18.11
CA LYS A 18 -11.76 -12.95 -16.71
C LYS A 18 -10.32 -12.49 -16.53
N THR A 19 -9.99 -12.20 -15.28
CA THR A 19 -8.64 -11.80 -14.86
C THR A 19 -8.05 -12.79 -13.87
N LEU A 20 -6.73 -12.90 -13.84
CA LEU A 20 -6.03 -13.68 -12.82
C LEU A 20 -6.06 -12.94 -11.47
N ASN A 21 -6.20 -13.70 -10.37
CA ASN A 21 -5.96 -13.17 -9.03
C ASN A 21 -4.46 -13.27 -8.71
N THR A 22 -3.75 -12.17 -8.89
CA THR A 22 -2.30 -12.06 -8.61
C THR A 22 -1.99 -11.66 -7.17
N ARG A 23 -2.99 -11.21 -6.40
CA ARG A 23 -2.81 -10.58 -5.09
C ARG A 23 -3.64 -11.28 -4.03
N THR A 24 -2.98 -12.19 -3.34
CA THR A 24 -3.58 -13.09 -2.35
C THR A 24 -2.78 -13.10 -1.05
N SER A 25 -3.35 -13.70 -0.01
CA SER A 25 -2.64 -13.96 1.25
C SER A 25 -1.43 -14.90 1.10
N SER A 26 -1.35 -15.65 0.00
CA SER A 26 -0.22 -16.54 -0.33
C SER A 26 0.83 -15.87 -1.22
N SER A 27 0.58 -14.64 -1.68
CA SER A 27 1.50 -13.85 -2.51
C SER A 27 1.81 -12.54 -1.80
N TYR A 28 1.15 -11.44 -2.19
CA TYR A 28 1.26 -10.15 -1.55
C TYR A 28 0.02 -9.31 -1.84
N LEU A 29 -0.30 -8.38 -0.94
CA LEU A 29 -1.43 -7.47 -1.10
C LEU A 29 -1.00 -6.17 -1.80
N LEU A 30 0.06 -5.56 -1.27
CA LEU A 30 0.83 -4.50 -1.91
C LEU A 30 2.28 -4.92 -1.98
N SER A 31 2.94 -4.61 -3.09
CA SER A 31 4.39 -4.77 -3.15
C SER A 31 5.08 -3.74 -2.26
N ALA A 32 6.33 -3.99 -1.87
CA ALA A 32 7.15 -3.06 -1.10
C ALA A 32 7.33 -1.73 -1.83
N GLN A 33 7.48 -1.75 -3.15
CA GLN A 33 7.56 -0.53 -3.94
C GLN A 33 6.26 0.27 -3.90
N GLU A 34 5.11 -0.40 -4.03
CA GLU A 34 3.79 0.26 -3.93
C GLU A 34 3.53 0.79 -2.52
N CYS A 35 3.89 0.03 -1.47
CA CYS A 35 3.80 0.45 -0.08
C CYS A 35 4.65 1.70 0.21
N ILE A 36 5.91 1.70 -0.24
CA ILE A 36 6.81 2.85 -0.11
C ILE A 36 6.26 4.06 -0.89
N THR A 37 5.72 3.84 -2.08
CA THR A 37 5.12 4.90 -2.90
C THR A 37 3.85 5.47 -2.26
N ALA A 38 3.01 4.62 -1.66
CA ALA A 38 1.84 5.04 -0.89
C ALA A 38 2.23 5.89 0.31
N ALA A 39 3.25 5.47 1.07
CA ALA A 39 3.82 6.24 2.18
C ALA A 39 4.35 7.60 1.72
N TYR A 40 5.07 7.63 0.60
CA TYR A 40 5.55 8.86 -0.02
C TYR A 40 4.39 9.81 -0.34
N TYR A 41 3.31 9.34 -0.99
CA TYR A 41 2.17 10.19 -1.26
C TYR A 41 1.42 10.63 -0.01
N GLN A 42 1.31 9.78 1.02
CA GLN A 42 0.73 10.17 2.31
C GLN A 42 1.55 11.29 2.98
N ASN A 43 2.89 11.21 2.94
CA ASN A 43 3.79 12.27 3.46
C ASN A 43 3.63 13.60 2.70
N GLN A 44 3.33 13.56 1.39
CA GLN A 44 3.06 14.76 0.60
C GLN A 44 1.67 15.36 0.84
N HIS A 45 0.78 14.65 1.53
CA HIS A 45 -0.58 15.08 1.82
C HIS A 45 -0.89 14.92 3.32
N PRO A 46 -0.18 15.63 4.22
CA PRO A 46 -0.38 15.49 5.65
C PRO A 46 -1.78 15.98 6.05
N ASN A 47 -2.39 15.31 7.03
CA ASN A 47 -3.71 15.68 7.53
C ASN A 47 -3.60 16.71 8.67
N PRO A 48 -4.18 17.93 8.54
CA PRO A 48 -4.25 18.88 9.65
C PRO A 48 -4.99 18.29 10.85
N CYS A 49 -4.42 18.47 12.04
CA CYS A 49 -4.96 17.94 13.28
C CYS A 49 -4.61 18.88 14.45
N SER A 50 -5.63 19.52 15.03
CA SER A 50 -5.46 20.43 16.19
C SER A 50 -4.99 19.74 17.46
N TYR A 51 -5.16 18.42 17.56
CA TYR A 51 -4.71 17.62 18.69
C TYR A 51 -3.27 17.11 18.53
N SER A 52 -2.62 17.39 17.39
CA SER A 52 -1.21 17.04 17.18
C SER A 52 -0.29 18.21 17.56
N PRO A 53 0.81 17.97 18.28
CA PRO A 53 1.80 19.00 18.60
C PRO A 53 2.41 19.68 17.36
N THR A 54 2.48 18.97 16.23
CA THR A 54 3.01 19.50 14.97
C THR A 54 1.96 20.18 14.09
N GLY A 55 0.68 20.18 14.53
CA GLY A 55 -0.46 20.62 13.73
C GLY A 55 -0.91 19.63 12.66
N PHE A 56 -0.20 18.50 12.49
CA PHE A 56 -0.52 17.46 11.51
C PHE A 56 -0.43 16.06 12.12
N TYR A 57 -1.30 15.15 11.70
CA TYR A 57 -1.25 13.74 12.12
C TYR A 57 -1.71 12.81 11.00
N GLY A 58 -0.79 11.94 10.57
CA GLY A 58 -1.02 10.98 9.48
C GLY A 58 -1.43 11.65 8.18
N SER A 59 -2.21 10.91 7.37
CA SER A 59 -2.75 11.37 6.10
C SER A 59 -4.12 10.77 5.84
N LYS A 60 -4.96 11.50 5.08
CA LYS A 60 -6.23 11.01 4.51
C LYS A 60 -6.07 10.53 3.07
N PHE A 61 -4.85 10.55 2.54
CA PHE A 61 -4.57 10.10 1.18
C PHE A 61 -4.67 8.57 1.12
N VAL A 62 -5.43 8.06 0.15
CA VAL A 62 -5.69 6.62 -0.01
C VAL A 62 -5.02 6.04 -1.25
N THR A 63 -4.75 4.75 -1.21
CA THR A 63 -4.25 3.94 -2.32
C THR A 63 -5.32 2.96 -2.73
N VAL A 64 -5.64 2.87 -4.03
CA VAL A 64 -6.57 1.86 -4.56
C VAL A 64 -5.85 0.99 -5.59
N VAL A 65 -5.94 -0.32 -5.42
CA VAL A 65 -5.47 -1.30 -6.41
C VAL A 65 -6.68 -1.96 -7.04
N VAL A 66 -6.73 -1.89 -8.38
CA VAL A 66 -7.73 -2.60 -9.18
C VAL A 66 -7.09 -3.88 -9.69
N THR A 67 -7.57 -5.04 -9.22
CA THR A 67 -7.01 -6.36 -9.54
C THR A 67 -8.14 -7.40 -9.71
N GLY A 68 -7.80 -8.62 -10.12
CA GLY A 68 -8.74 -9.73 -10.21
C GLY A 68 -8.96 -10.40 -8.84
N ASN A 69 -10.20 -10.80 -8.56
CA ASN A 69 -10.52 -11.60 -7.37
C ASN A 69 -10.54 -13.12 -7.67
N ASP A 70 -10.85 -13.93 -6.66
CA ASP A 70 -10.90 -15.40 -6.77
C ASP A 70 -11.90 -15.94 -7.82
N LYS A 71 -12.86 -15.12 -8.26
CA LYS A 71 -13.83 -15.46 -9.32
C LYS A 71 -13.40 -14.95 -10.70
N GLY A 72 -12.23 -14.32 -10.78
CA GLY A 72 -11.69 -13.64 -11.94
C GLY A 72 -12.47 -12.39 -12.35
N ASP A 73 -13.28 -11.84 -11.44
CA ASP A 73 -13.95 -10.54 -11.63
C ASP A 73 -13.02 -9.41 -11.18
N ILE A 74 -13.20 -8.22 -11.77
CA ILE A 74 -12.46 -7.02 -11.38
C ILE A 74 -12.94 -6.56 -10.00
N ASP A 75 -12.00 -6.33 -9.09
CA ASP A 75 -12.25 -5.89 -7.73
C ASP A 75 -11.35 -4.72 -7.31
N PHE A 76 -11.75 -4.00 -6.26
CA PHE A 76 -11.10 -2.78 -5.79
C PHE A 76 -10.62 -2.95 -4.36
N HIS A 77 -9.31 -2.91 -4.14
CA HIS A 77 -8.70 -3.01 -2.81
C HIS A 77 -8.18 -1.65 -2.36
N GLY A 78 -8.76 -1.13 -1.27
CA GLY A 78 -8.37 0.15 -0.67
C GLY A 78 -7.35 -0.04 0.45
N TRP A 79 -6.31 0.80 0.44
CA TRP A 79 -5.20 0.75 1.39
C TRP A 79 -4.77 2.14 1.86
N GLN A 80 -4.34 2.20 3.11
CA GLN A 80 -3.40 3.21 3.61
C GLN A 80 -2.21 2.49 4.23
N VAL A 81 -1.11 3.21 4.38
CA VAL A 81 0.01 2.74 5.21
C VAL A 81 -0.03 3.40 6.58
N SER A 82 0.53 2.71 7.57
CA SER A 82 0.63 3.19 8.94
C SER A 82 1.52 4.43 9.05
N ASN A 83 1.30 5.23 10.09
CA ASN A 83 2.15 6.39 10.40
C ASN A 83 3.62 5.98 10.65
N GLN A 84 3.86 4.73 11.10
CA GLN A 84 5.21 4.19 11.25
C GLN A 84 5.87 4.00 9.89
N CYS A 85 5.16 3.45 8.91
CA CYS A 85 5.65 3.33 7.54
C CYS A 85 5.93 4.71 6.91
N MET A 86 5.03 5.67 7.13
CA MET A 86 5.23 7.07 6.72
C MET A 86 6.56 7.64 7.25
N ALA A 87 6.84 7.46 8.55
CA ALA A 87 8.09 7.92 9.16
C ALA A 87 9.32 7.19 8.59
N LEU A 88 9.26 5.86 8.45
CA LEU A 88 10.35 5.07 7.87
C LEU A 88 10.67 5.46 6.42
N VAL A 89 9.66 5.83 5.62
CA VAL A 89 9.86 6.28 4.25
C VAL A 89 10.32 7.74 4.19
N GLN A 90 9.80 8.61 5.07
CA GLN A 90 10.27 9.99 5.19
C GLN A 90 11.76 10.04 5.51
N ASP A 91 12.19 9.19 6.44
CA ASP A 91 13.59 9.04 6.82
C ASP A 91 14.33 8.06 5.91
N ASP A 92 13.78 7.70 4.73
CA ASP A 92 14.38 6.81 3.72
C ASP A 92 15.15 5.61 4.35
N CYS A 93 14.46 4.91 5.25
CA CYS A 93 14.94 3.74 5.97
C CYS A 93 14.58 2.43 5.25
N LEU A 94 13.56 2.44 4.38
CA LEU A 94 13.05 1.25 3.69
C LEU A 94 13.46 1.22 2.23
N VAL A 95 13.77 0.02 1.74
CA VAL A 95 13.95 -0.28 0.32
C VAL A 95 13.15 -1.54 -0.06
N PRO A 96 12.61 -1.63 -1.29
CA PRO A 96 11.99 -2.85 -1.76
C PRO A 96 13.04 -3.97 -1.90
N THR A 97 12.63 -5.22 -1.69
CA THR A 97 13.50 -6.36 -2.01
C THR A 97 13.33 -6.78 -3.47
N VAL A 98 14.34 -7.48 -4.00
CA VAL A 98 14.32 -8.01 -5.37
C VAL A 98 13.62 -9.36 -5.43
N ASP A 99 13.80 -10.19 -4.40
CA ASP A 99 13.39 -11.60 -4.41
C ASP A 99 11.91 -11.79 -4.07
N ASP A 100 11.33 -10.90 -3.24
CA ASP A 100 9.94 -11.03 -2.80
C ASP A 100 9.24 -9.65 -2.75
N PRO A 101 8.23 -9.41 -3.62
CA PRO A 101 7.50 -8.15 -3.60
C PRO A 101 6.80 -7.85 -2.28
N GLY A 102 6.42 -8.86 -1.49
CA GLY A 102 5.77 -8.69 -0.18
C GLY A 102 6.74 -8.32 0.95
N LEU A 103 8.05 -8.25 0.69
CA LEU A 103 9.07 -7.95 1.69
C LEU A 103 9.78 -6.62 1.40
N ALA A 104 9.97 -5.83 2.46
CA ALA A 104 10.84 -4.66 2.47
C ALA A 104 12.09 -4.91 3.32
N TYR A 105 13.18 -4.22 3.00
CA TYR A 105 14.42 -4.31 3.75
C TYR A 105 14.73 -2.96 4.40
N THR A 106 15.16 -2.97 5.65
CA THR A 106 15.64 -1.75 6.31
C THR A 106 17.11 -1.54 6.00
N ARG A 107 17.45 -0.35 5.47
CA ARG A 107 18.79 0.00 5.02
C ARG A 107 19.81 -0.14 6.17
N ASN A 108 21.05 -0.47 5.82
CA ASN A 108 22.14 -0.47 6.78
C ASN A 108 22.56 0.95 7.15
N GLN A 109 23.14 1.10 8.35
CA GLN A 109 23.74 2.36 8.77
C GLN A 109 24.79 2.84 7.75
N SER A 110 24.84 4.16 7.56
CA SER A 110 25.83 4.81 6.71
C SER A 110 26.43 6.00 7.44
N GLU A 111 27.61 6.45 7.05
CA GLU A 111 28.27 7.62 7.64
C GLU A 111 27.44 8.90 7.47
N LYS A 112 26.60 8.96 6.43
CA LYS A 112 25.79 10.15 6.09
C LYS A 112 24.45 10.19 6.81
N LYS A 113 23.99 9.06 7.35
CA LYS A 113 22.62 8.91 7.81
C LYS A 113 22.50 7.83 8.87
N PHE A 114 22.01 8.24 10.04
CA PHE A 114 21.66 7.33 11.12
C PHE A 114 20.36 6.59 10.75
N ILE A 115 20.43 5.26 10.77
CA ILE A 115 19.27 4.39 10.59
C ILE A 115 19.11 3.59 11.88
N PRO A 116 17.98 3.74 12.59
CA PRO A 116 17.75 3.01 13.83
C PRO A 116 17.57 1.51 13.53
N GLU A 117 17.80 0.69 14.54
CA GLU A 117 17.39 -0.70 14.45
C GLU A 117 15.86 -0.77 14.46
N VAL A 118 15.30 -1.30 13.38
CA VAL A 118 13.86 -1.50 13.23
C VAL A 118 13.56 -2.97 13.49
N SER A 119 12.55 -3.22 14.31
CA SER A 119 12.07 -4.56 14.65
C SER A 119 10.55 -4.61 14.59
N TYR A 120 10.01 -5.83 14.45
CA TYR A 120 8.58 -6.08 14.38
C TYR A 120 8.21 -7.32 15.19
N MET A 121 6.95 -7.39 15.64
CA MET A 121 6.44 -8.55 16.37
C MET A 121 6.00 -9.62 15.38
N GLY A 122 6.78 -10.70 15.32
CA GLY A 122 6.46 -11.90 14.54
C GLY A 122 5.96 -13.04 15.42
N THR A 123 5.52 -14.10 14.76
CA THR A 123 5.17 -15.37 15.42
C THR A 123 6.26 -16.41 15.14
N ASP A 124 6.61 -17.22 16.13
CA ASP A 124 7.53 -18.36 15.99
C ASP A 124 6.78 -19.67 15.65
N GLU A 125 7.52 -20.76 15.49
CA GLU A 125 6.98 -22.10 15.18
C GLU A 125 6.05 -22.64 16.28
N PHE A 126 6.16 -22.10 17.50
CA PHE A 126 5.38 -22.48 18.68
C PHE A 126 4.22 -21.52 18.96
N LYS A 127 3.92 -20.60 18.04
CA LYS A 127 2.87 -19.56 18.15
C LYS A 127 3.12 -18.51 19.24
N ASN A 128 4.35 -18.35 19.70
CA ASN A 128 4.72 -17.26 20.61
C ASN A 128 5.00 -15.97 19.83
N SER A 129 4.68 -14.84 20.45
CA SER A 129 5.03 -13.52 19.94
C SER A 129 6.50 -13.21 20.23
N VAL A 130 7.30 -13.07 19.17
CA VAL A 130 8.74 -12.81 19.25
C VAL A 130 9.12 -11.54 18.50
N LEU A 131 10.09 -10.80 19.03
CA LEU A 131 10.63 -9.61 18.36
C LEU A 131 11.63 -10.06 17.28
N LYS A 132 11.38 -9.68 16.02
CA LYS A 132 12.24 -9.99 14.88
C LYS A 132 12.85 -8.71 14.31
N VAL A 133 14.09 -8.78 13.84
CA VAL A 133 14.75 -7.67 13.15
C VAL A 133 14.11 -7.47 11.77
N ALA A 134 13.82 -6.23 11.39
CA ALA A 134 13.15 -5.86 10.13
C ALA A 134 14.08 -5.92 8.90
N ARG A 135 14.81 -7.03 8.74
CA ARG A 135 15.77 -7.29 7.66
C ARG A 135 15.69 -8.76 7.21
N PRO A 136 14.67 -9.15 6.41
CA PRO A 136 13.58 -8.34 5.86
C PRO A 136 12.36 -8.22 6.80
N VAL A 137 11.41 -7.36 6.45
CA VAL A 137 10.10 -7.18 7.11
C VAL A 137 8.95 -7.36 6.10
N PRO A 138 7.90 -8.13 6.44
CA PRO A 138 6.71 -8.20 5.61
C PRO A 138 5.97 -6.86 5.59
N VAL A 139 5.61 -6.40 4.39
CA VAL A 139 4.99 -5.09 4.23
C VAL A 139 3.57 -5.04 4.78
N ASP A 140 2.92 -6.18 4.95
CA ASP A 140 1.59 -6.32 5.54
C ASP A 140 1.50 -5.71 6.95
N TYR A 141 2.61 -5.68 7.71
CA TYR A 141 2.68 -4.99 9.01
C TYR A 141 2.47 -3.47 8.91
N PHE A 142 2.67 -2.89 7.73
CA PHE A 142 2.47 -1.48 7.46
C PHE A 142 1.09 -1.16 6.91
N LEU A 143 0.32 -2.15 6.48
CA LEU A 143 -0.91 -1.92 5.73
C LEU A 143 -2.12 -1.75 6.65
N VAL A 144 -2.98 -0.81 6.27
CA VAL A 144 -4.30 -0.60 6.86
C VAL A 144 -5.33 -0.69 5.74
N GLN A 145 -6.28 -1.62 5.88
CA GLN A 145 -7.33 -1.81 4.90
C GLN A 145 -8.36 -0.68 4.97
N VAL A 146 -8.72 -0.12 3.82
CA VAL A 146 -9.79 0.87 3.67
C VAL A 146 -10.93 0.25 2.87
N PRO A 147 -12.18 0.28 3.40
CA PRO A 147 -13.34 -0.22 2.66
C PRO A 147 -13.54 0.51 1.34
N THR A 148 -13.87 -0.25 0.30
CA THR A 148 -14.19 0.25 -1.04
C THR A 148 -15.65 -0.06 -1.36
N GLY A 149 -16.30 0.77 -2.17
CA GLY A 149 -17.69 0.56 -2.55
C GLY A 149 -18.24 1.70 -3.40
N PHE A 150 -19.44 1.47 -3.93
CA PHE A 150 -20.16 2.42 -4.75
C PHE A 150 -21.48 2.83 -4.07
N PRO A 151 -21.94 4.08 -4.25
CA PRO A 151 -23.25 4.48 -3.76
C PRO A 151 -24.35 3.69 -4.48
N ILE A 152 -25.37 3.26 -3.74
CA ILE A 152 -26.53 2.52 -4.30
C ILE A 152 -27.25 3.40 -5.33
N ASN A 153 -27.42 4.68 -5.02
CA ASN A 153 -28.01 5.67 -5.91
C ASN A 153 -26.94 6.74 -6.23
N PRO A 154 -26.24 6.66 -7.37
CA PRO A 154 -25.24 7.66 -7.74
C PRO A 154 -25.92 9.00 -8.01
N LEU A 155 -25.52 10.04 -7.27
CA LEU A 155 -26.12 11.38 -7.34
C LEU A 155 -25.57 12.23 -8.50
N GLU A 156 -24.41 11.86 -9.05
CA GLU A 156 -23.78 12.56 -10.18
C GLU A 156 -23.15 11.56 -11.14
N GLU A 157 -23.76 11.36 -12.31
CA GLU A 157 -23.03 10.93 -13.49
C GLU A 157 -22.38 12.18 -14.08
N ARG A 158 -21.07 12.35 -13.87
CA ARG A 158 -20.32 13.35 -14.62
C ARG A 158 -20.53 13.02 -16.10
N SER A 159 -21.28 13.87 -16.79
CA SER A 159 -21.79 13.65 -18.15
C SER A 159 -20.71 13.10 -19.08
N SER A 160 -21.07 12.08 -19.87
CA SER A 160 -20.22 11.39 -20.86
C SER A 160 -19.01 12.20 -21.33
N ASN A 161 -17.80 11.75 -20.96
CA ASN A 161 -16.56 12.40 -21.37
C ASN A 161 -16.38 12.30 -22.89
N THR A 162 -16.82 13.32 -23.62
CA THR A 162 -16.48 13.53 -25.04
C THR A 162 -15.02 13.96 -25.22
N PHE A 163 -14.37 14.40 -24.14
CA PHE A 163 -12.97 14.80 -24.14
C PHE A 163 -12.06 13.60 -23.80
N PRO A 164 -11.00 13.33 -24.58
CA PRO A 164 -10.05 12.27 -24.29
C PRO A 164 -9.33 12.53 -22.96
N HIS A 165 -9.04 11.48 -22.19
CA HIS A 165 -8.19 11.65 -21.01
C HIS A 165 -6.79 12.10 -21.42
N ALA A 166 -6.20 12.95 -20.60
CA ALA A 166 -4.81 13.38 -20.77
C ALA A 166 -3.84 12.19 -20.67
N ASN A 167 -2.70 12.27 -21.36
CA ASN A 167 -1.62 11.27 -21.35
C ASN A 167 -2.10 9.84 -21.69
N ARG A 168 -2.94 9.71 -22.72
CA ARG A 168 -3.32 8.44 -23.34
C ARG A 168 -2.38 8.07 -24.47
#